data_AF-A0A226NNM0-F1
#
_entry.id   AF-A0A226NNM0-F1
#
_cell.length_a   1.000
_cell.length_b   1.000
_cell.length_c   1.000
_cell.angle_alpha   90.00
_cell.angle_beta   90.00
_cell.angle_gamma   90.00
#
_symmetry.space_group_name_H-M   'P 1'
#
loop_
_entity.id
_entity.type
_entity.pdbx_description
1 polymer ?
#
loop_
_entity_poly.entity_id
_entity_poly.type
_entity_poly.pdbx_seq_one_letter_code
_entity_poly.pdbx_strand_id
1 'polypeptide(L)'
;MAQPPPFPGRFAPPPFRAFPPQAPGPFPPPPAPFPAPSSRPPLPPFLLPPSSEPGPFFPAPRGPSAAPLFAPWPSADRGPEDADAAQRQRDEEWLGRFLARRGPPAAPPPPPPAAACPEHGRRLAVRALGAVGRLAGLCRALRRREAEGREDGWERERAEAGALLEELRETVRPLRDPGYLRELGRKAEKARKRRERLQRRKREARAAEEEEAARAAEREAEIDRWRAKRIQEVEEKNRERELKAAADSVLSEVRKKQADTKRMVDILGALEKLRKLRKEAAARKGVCPPPSADEAFENQVESLRALLKNRTELYEAEERALRVMLEGEQEEERKREMEKKQKKEREKLLQQKREIDSKLFGDPGKSHVPYFTVFTASNSKVLGLKYRLKRDR
;
A
#
# COMPACT_ATOMS: atom_id res chain seq x y z
N MET A 1 13.65 -56.33 20.80
CA MET A 1 13.72 -55.15 19.91
C MET A 1 13.32 -55.58 18.52
N ALA A 2 12.11 -55.22 18.08
CA ALA A 2 11.54 -55.67 16.81
C ALA A 2 11.80 -54.63 15.71
N GLN A 3 12.30 -55.09 14.57
CA GLN A 3 12.49 -54.26 13.36
C GLN A 3 11.13 -53.94 12.72
N PRO A 4 10.94 -52.72 12.18
CA PRO A 4 9.74 -52.39 11.43
C PRO A 4 9.79 -52.95 9.99
N PRO A 5 8.63 -53.24 9.36
CA PRO A 5 8.55 -53.79 8.02
C PRO A 5 8.85 -52.73 6.94
N PRO A 6 9.28 -53.14 5.72
CA PRO A 6 9.59 -52.23 4.63
C PRO A 6 8.32 -51.64 3.98
N PHE A 7 8.42 -50.38 3.55
CA PHE A 7 7.37 -49.66 2.83
C PHE A 7 7.02 -50.32 1.49
N PRO A 8 5.73 -50.51 1.15
CA PRO A 8 5.33 -50.91 -0.19
C PRO A 8 5.55 -49.76 -1.18
N GLY A 9 6.12 -50.12 -2.33
CA GLY A 9 6.56 -49.20 -3.37
C GLY A 9 5.45 -48.45 -4.09
N ARG A 10 5.82 -47.24 -4.52
CA ARG A 10 5.43 -46.51 -5.73
C ARG A 10 4.12 -46.95 -6.40
N PHE A 11 3.07 -46.16 -6.20
CA PHE A 11 1.89 -46.14 -7.06
C PHE A 11 2.29 -45.70 -8.47
N ALA A 12 1.86 -46.47 -9.48
CA ALA A 12 1.88 -46.05 -10.88
C ALA A 12 0.80 -44.98 -11.12
N PRO A 13 1.07 -43.94 -11.94
CA PRO A 13 0.03 -42.98 -12.31
C PRO A 13 -1.03 -43.65 -13.21
N PRO A 14 -2.30 -43.22 -13.13
CA PRO A 14 -3.36 -43.77 -13.95
C PRO A 14 -3.17 -43.44 -15.44
N PRO A 15 -3.71 -44.27 -16.36
CA PRO A 15 -3.62 -44.00 -17.78
C PRO A 15 -4.42 -42.75 -18.16
N PHE A 16 -3.80 -41.88 -18.95
CA PHE A 16 -4.46 -40.72 -19.57
C PHE A 16 -5.69 -41.19 -20.35
N ARG A 17 -6.88 -40.76 -19.92
CA ARG A 17 -8.09 -40.86 -20.73
C ARG A 17 -7.95 -39.90 -21.91
N ALA A 18 -7.79 -40.47 -23.10
CA ALA A 18 -7.96 -39.73 -24.35
C ALA A 18 -9.42 -39.28 -24.45
N PHE A 19 -9.64 -37.96 -24.40
CA PHE A 19 -10.93 -37.37 -24.74
C PHE A 19 -11.13 -37.43 -26.27
N PRO A 20 -12.34 -37.75 -26.76
CA PRO A 20 -12.66 -37.68 -28.18
C PRO A 20 -12.57 -36.22 -28.69
N PRO A 21 -12.20 -36.00 -29.96
CA PRO A 21 -12.11 -34.65 -30.53
C PRO A 21 -13.49 -34.00 -30.56
N GLN A 22 -13.65 -32.87 -29.87
CA GLN A 22 -14.83 -32.03 -30.00
C GLN A 22 -14.84 -31.38 -31.38
N ALA A 23 -15.97 -31.50 -32.07
CA ALA A 23 -16.26 -30.73 -33.29
C ALA A 23 -16.19 -29.22 -32.99
N PRO A 24 -15.71 -28.39 -33.94
CA PRO A 24 -15.66 -26.95 -33.75
C PRO A 24 -17.09 -26.41 -33.64
N GLY A 25 -17.49 -25.98 -32.44
CA GLY A 25 -18.70 -25.20 -32.24
C GLY A 25 -18.62 -23.85 -32.97
N PRO A 26 -19.76 -23.24 -33.32
CA PRO A 26 -19.79 -21.97 -34.02
C PRO A 26 -19.10 -20.87 -33.20
N PHE A 27 -18.23 -20.12 -33.86
CA PHE A 27 -17.54 -18.96 -33.29
C PHE A 27 -18.54 -17.97 -32.68
N PRO A 28 -18.26 -17.37 -31.51
CA PRO A 28 -19.05 -16.25 -31.02
C PRO A 28 -18.90 -15.07 -32.00
N PRO A 29 -19.98 -14.29 -32.24
CA PRO A 29 -19.91 -13.12 -33.10
C PRO A 29 -18.94 -12.08 -32.51
N PRO A 30 -18.29 -11.25 -33.35
CA PRO A 30 -17.40 -10.21 -32.88
C PRO A 30 -18.15 -9.21 -31.99
N PRO A 31 -17.47 -8.61 -30.99
CA PRO A 31 -18.09 -7.59 -30.15
C PRO A 31 -18.53 -6.39 -31.01
N ALA A 32 -19.76 -5.92 -30.76
CA ALA A 32 -20.30 -4.73 -31.41
C ALA A 32 -19.38 -3.52 -31.19
N PRO A 33 -19.22 -2.64 -32.20
CA PRO A 33 -18.45 -1.42 -32.04
C PRO A 33 -19.10 -0.53 -30.96
N PHE A 34 -18.29 -0.08 -30.02
CA PHE A 34 -18.69 0.87 -28.98
C PHE A 34 -19.41 2.08 -29.58
N PRO A 35 -20.52 2.55 -29.01
CA PRO A 35 -21.12 3.81 -29.41
C PRO A 35 -20.13 4.95 -29.14
N ALA A 36 -19.83 5.72 -30.18
CA ALA A 36 -19.02 6.93 -30.08
C ALA A 36 -19.68 7.91 -29.09
N PRO A 37 -18.94 8.48 -28.13
CA PRO A 37 -19.47 9.54 -27.29
C PRO A 37 -19.56 10.84 -28.11
N SER A 38 -20.74 11.12 -28.65
CA SER A 38 -21.18 12.48 -28.97
C SER A 38 -21.53 13.18 -27.66
N SER A 39 -20.56 13.89 -27.07
CA SER A 39 -20.78 15.12 -26.28
C SER A 39 -19.47 15.56 -25.64
N ARG A 40 -18.89 16.66 -26.15
CA ARG A 40 -17.92 17.45 -25.39
C ARG A 40 -18.62 18.05 -24.17
N PRO A 41 -18.03 18.03 -22.96
CA PRO A 41 -18.46 18.94 -21.91
C PRO A 41 -18.07 20.38 -22.29
N PRO A 42 -18.93 21.39 -22.06
CA PRO A 42 -18.55 22.77 -22.25
C PRO A 42 -17.50 23.18 -21.20
N LEU A 43 -16.47 23.89 -21.65
CA LEU A 43 -15.47 24.54 -20.81
C LEU A 43 -16.15 25.61 -19.92
N PRO A 44 -15.69 25.84 -18.68
CA PRO A 44 -16.24 26.89 -17.83
C PRO A 44 -15.88 28.27 -18.41
N PRO A 45 -16.83 29.21 -18.47
CA PRO A 45 -16.56 30.55 -18.98
C PRO A 45 -15.79 31.37 -17.94
N PHE A 46 -14.70 31.99 -18.42
CA PHE A 46 -14.00 33.08 -17.77
C PHE A 46 -14.98 34.17 -17.32
N LEU A 47 -14.83 34.61 -16.08
CA LEU A 47 -15.51 35.78 -15.51
C LEU A 47 -14.91 37.06 -16.12
N LEU A 48 -15.67 37.71 -16.99
CA LEU A 48 -15.58 39.16 -17.24
C LEU A 48 -16.94 39.81 -16.87
N PRO A 49 -16.95 41.01 -16.30
CA PRO A 49 -18.16 41.64 -15.77
C PRO A 49 -18.87 42.51 -16.82
N PRO A 50 -20.21 42.59 -16.81
CA PRO A 50 -20.93 43.77 -17.28
C PRO A 50 -21.38 44.59 -16.04
N SER A 51 -21.01 45.87 -15.95
CA SER A 51 -21.61 47.05 -16.60
C SER A 51 -22.97 47.44 -16.00
N SER A 52 -23.10 48.75 -15.82
CA SER A 52 -23.88 49.46 -14.82
C SER A 52 -25.28 49.90 -15.26
N GLU A 53 -26.11 50.23 -14.24
CA GLU A 53 -27.28 51.15 -14.22
C GLU A 53 -28.71 50.57 -14.46
N PRO A 54 -29.82 51.28 -14.08
CA PRO A 54 -30.11 51.91 -12.77
C PRO A 54 -31.58 51.72 -12.25
N GLY A 55 -31.76 51.67 -10.92
CA GLY A 55 -32.96 52.08 -10.12
C GLY A 55 -34.32 51.35 -10.28
N PRO A 56 -35.38 51.67 -9.49
CA PRO A 56 -35.47 52.48 -8.25
C PRO A 56 -36.39 51.86 -7.12
N PHE A 57 -36.50 52.60 -6.00
CA PHE A 57 -37.55 52.63 -4.96
C PHE A 57 -37.28 52.04 -3.53
N PHE A 58 -37.34 52.99 -2.58
CA PHE A 58 -37.21 53.03 -1.11
C PHE A 58 -38.38 52.34 -0.34
N PRO A 59 -38.44 52.28 1.03
CA PRO A 59 -37.72 53.08 2.05
C PRO A 59 -37.14 52.38 3.31
N ALA A 60 -36.41 53.20 4.07
CA ALA A 60 -35.68 52.94 5.32
C ALA A 60 -36.56 52.80 6.58
N PRO A 61 -35.92 52.54 7.74
CA PRO A 61 -36.14 53.42 8.88
C PRO A 61 -34.85 53.96 9.51
N ARG A 62 -35.01 55.16 10.09
CA ARG A 62 -34.02 56.03 10.74
C ARG A 62 -33.51 55.51 12.09
N GLY A 63 -32.26 55.85 12.40
CA GLY A 63 -31.69 55.94 13.76
C GLY A 63 -30.36 56.73 13.73
N PRO A 64 -30.10 57.70 14.62
CA PRO A 64 -29.03 58.71 14.45
C PRO A 64 -27.78 58.49 15.34
N SER A 65 -26.68 59.19 15.00
CA SER A 65 -25.54 59.59 15.87
C SER A 65 -24.55 58.46 16.22
N ALA A 66 -23.20 58.60 16.23
CA ALA A 66 -22.27 59.71 16.07
C ALA A 66 -20.84 59.16 15.80
N ALA A 67 -19.97 60.04 15.30
CA ALA A 67 -18.49 60.04 15.30
C ALA A 67 -17.70 59.15 14.30
N PRO A 68 -16.81 59.76 13.46
CA PRO A 68 -15.89 59.05 12.60
C PRO A 68 -14.54 58.82 13.31
N LEU A 69 -14.06 57.59 13.27
CA LEU A 69 -12.66 57.25 13.49
C LEU A 69 -12.15 56.68 12.18
N PHE A 70 -11.50 57.48 11.35
CA PHE A 70 -10.33 57.13 10.53
C PHE A 70 -9.93 58.32 9.65
N ALA A 71 -8.62 58.55 9.59
CA ALA A 71 -7.93 59.66 8.93
C ALA A 71 -8.12 59.69 7.40
N PRO A 72 -7.92 60.84 6.74
CA PRO A 72 -8.06 60.96 5.29
C PRO A 72 -6.88 60.27 4.57
N TRP A 73 -7.21 59.38 3.63
CA TRP A 73 -6.26 58.87 2.64
C TRP A 73 -5.82 60.02 1.71
N PRO A 74 -4.52 60.20 1.43
CA PRO A 74 -4.07 61.19 0.47
C PRO A 74 -4.46 60.75 -0.94
N SER A 75 -5.03 61.71 -1.68
CA SER A 75 -5.41 61.60 -3.08
C SER A 75 -4.29 61.05 -3.97
N ALA A 76 -4.69 60.18 -4.88
CA ALA A 76 -3.89 59.70 -5.99
C ALA A 76 -3.50 60.88 -6.90
N ASP A 77 -2.20 61.09 -7.07
CA ASP A 77 -1.66 61.80 -8.22
C ASP A 77 -0.23 61.32 -8.50
N ARG A 78 -0.11 60.03 -8.88
CA ARG A 78 1.01 59.50 -9.70
C ARG A 78 0.43 58.41 -10.59
N GLY A 79 0.42 58.66 -11.90
CA GLY A 79 -0.15 57.75 -12.87
C GLY A 79 0.59 56.41 -12.91
N PRO A 80 -0.09 55.31 -13.30
CA PRO A 80 0.52 54.00 -13.50
C PRO A 80 1.64 54.01 -14.57
N GLU A 81 1.65 55.02 -15.46
CA GLU A 81 2.68 55.17 -16.50
C GLU A 81 4.08 55.42 -15.94
N ASP A 82 4.22 56.13 -14.82
CA ASP A 82 5.53 56.39 -14.20
C ASP A 82 6.12 55.14 -13.55
N ALA A 83 5.25 54.27 -13.01
CA ALA A 83 5.66 52.98 -12.43
C ALA A 83 6.07 52.00 -13.54
N ASP A 84 5.34 51.97 -14.64
CA ASP A 84 5.66 51.16 -15.81
C ASP A 84 6.94 51.65 -16.51
N ALA A 85 7.17 52.96 -16.59
CA ALA A 85 8.39 53.54 -17.13
C ALA A 85 9.60 53.21 -16.24
N ALA A 86 9.46 53.30 -14.92
CA ALA A 86 10.49 52.92 -13.97
C ALA A 86 10.80 51.41 -14.03
N GLN A 87 9.78 50.57 -14.27
CA GLN A 87 9.97 49.13 -14.44
C GLN A 87 10.70 48.81 -15.75
N ARG A 88 10.36 49.48 -16.86
CA ARG A 88 11.07 49.32 -18.14
C ARG A 88 12.54 49.70 -18.03
N GLN A 89 12.87 50.78 -17.32
CA GLN A 89 14.27 51.17 -17.08
C GLN A 89 15.03 50.11 -16.28
N ARG A 90 14.40 49.53 -15.24
CA ARG A 90 15.00 48.42 -14.47
C ARG A 90 15.21 47.18 -15.32
N ASP A 91 14.26 46.88 -16.20
CA ASP A 91 14.35 45.74 -17.10
C ASP A 91 15.42 45.97 -18.18
N GLU A 92 15.57 47.18 -18.70
CA GLU A 92 16.65 47.55 -19.63
C GLU A 92 18.03 47.49 -18.97
N GLU A 93 18.17 47.98 -17.74
CA GLU A 93 19.40 47.84 -16.96
C GLU A 93 19.72 46.37 -16.66
N TRP A 94 18.70 45.58 -16.34
CA TRP A 94 18.84 44.16 -16.10
C TRP A 94 19.25 43.41 -17.38
N LEU A 95 18.62 43.70 -18.52
CA LEU A 95 18.97 43.15 -19.83
C LEU A 95 20.39 43.55 -20.24
N GLY A 96 20.77 44.81 -20.05
CA GLY A 96 22.11 45.30 -20.29
C GLY A 96 23.16 44.55 -19.46
N ARG A 97 22.91 44.37 -18.15
CA ARG A 97 23.78 43.58 -17.27
C ARG A 97 23.79 42.09 -17.61
N PHE A 98 22.65 41.53 -17.99
CA PHE A 98 22.51 40.13 -18.37
C PHE A 98 23.26 39.81 -19.66
N LEU A 99 23.17 40.69 -20.66
CA LEU A 99 23.90 40.59 -21.92
C LEU A 99 25.40 40.86 -21.73
N ALA A 100 25.77 41.85 -20.91
CA ALA A 100 27.17 42.11 -20.58
C ALA A 100 27.83 40.93 -19.84
N ARG A 101 27.10 40.26 -18.93
CA ARG A 101 27.57 39.04 -18.24
C ARG A 101 27.70 37.84 -19.19
N ARG A 102 26.96 37.81 -20.29
CA ARG A 102 27.07 36.76 -21.30
C ARG A 102 28.24 36.96 -22.26
N GLY A 103 28.81 38.16 -22.32
CA GLY A 103 29.84 38.54 -23.29
C GLY A 103 29.35 38.38 -24.74
N PRO A 104 30.07 38.93 -25.74
CA PRO A 104 29.92 38.41 -27.10
C PRO A 104 30.19 36.90 -27.06
N PRO A 105 29.46 36.08 -27.84
CA PRO A 105 29.77 34.66 -27.92
C PRO A 105 31.26 34.55 -28.25
N ALA A 106 32.03 33.94 -27.35
CA ALA A 106 33.42 33.60 -27.65
C ALA A 106 33.40 32.94 -29.04
N ALA A 107 34.25 33.44 -29.94
CA ALA A 107 34.32 32.93 -31.32
C ALA A 107 34.20 31.40 -31.27
N PRO A 108 33.26 30.80 -32.03
CA PRO A 108 33.05 29.38 -31.95
C PRO A 108 34.40 28.71 -32.08
N PRO A 109 34.78 27.79 -31.15
CA PRO A 109 36.02 27.06 -31.31
C PRO A 109 36.02 26.50 -32.73
N PRO A 110 37.16 26.55 -33.44
CA PRO A 110 37.23 26.08 -34.82
C PRO A 110 36.51 24.73 -34.90
N PRO A 111 35.67 24.52 -35.94
CA PRO A 111 34.84 23.33 -36.02
C PRO A 111 35.73 22.12 -35.71
N PRO A 112 35.36 21.29 -34.71
CA PRO A 112 36.18 20.15 -34.36
C PRO A 112 36.44 19.39 -35.66
N PRO A 113 37.68 18.92 -35.92
CA PRO A 113 37.99 18.26 -37.17
C PRO A 113 36.92 17.20 -37.38
N ALA A 114 36.13 17.37 -38.44
CA ALA A 114 34.95 16.56 -38.72
C ALA A 114 35.29 15.05 -38.87
N ALA A 115 36.57 14.71 -38.84
CA ALA A 115 37.14 13.39 -39.04
C ALA A 115 37.07 12.43 -37.82
N ALA A 116 37.02 12.92 -36.57
CA ALA A 116 37.14 12.04 -35.39
C ALA A 116 35.82 11.34 -35.02
N CYS A 117 35.41 10.34 -35.79
CA CYS A 117 34.25 9.49 -35.50
C CYS A 117 34.67 8.21 -34.74
N PRO A 118 34.04 7.87 -33.60
CA PRO A 118 34.36 6.64 -32.85
C PRO A 118 34.28 5.35 -33.69
N GLU A 119 33.31 5.27 -34.60
CA GLU A 119 33.19 4.13 -35.51
C GLU A 119 34.32 4.07 -36.53
N HIS A 120 34.72 5.23 -37.08
CA HIS A 120 35.84 5.31 -38.00
C HIS A 120 37.16 4.97 -37.30
N GLY A 121 37.40 5.52 -36.10
CA GLY A 121 38.53 5.15 -35.26
C GLY A 121 38.57 3.65 -34.92
N ARG A 122 37.42 3.04 -34.64
CA ARG A 122 37.32 1.58 -34.44
C ARG A 122 37.69 0.81 -35.72
N ARG A 123 37.20 1.22 -36.89
CA ARG A 123 37.53 0.58 -38.18
C ARG A 123 39.02 0.69 -38.48
N LEU A 124 39.64 1.85 -38.27
CA LEU A 124 41.08 2.05 -38.42
C LEU A 124 41.87 1.17 -37.45
N ALA A 125 41.48 1.10 -36.18
CA ALA A 125 42.14 0.25 -35.19
C ALA A 125 42.04 -1.24 -35.57
N VAL A 126 40.88 -1.71 -36.00
CA VAL A 126 40.68 -3.10 -36.45
C VAL A 126 41.53 -3.39 -37.70
N ARG A 127 41.55 -2.48 -38.68
CA ARG A 127 42.38 -2.62 -39.89
C ARG A 127 43.87 -2.64 -39.57
N ALA A 128 44.34 -1.76 -38.69
CA ALA A 128 45.73 -1.70 -38.24
C ALA A 128 46.13 -2.99 -37.50
N LEU A 129 45.31 -3.47 -36.56
CA LEU A 129 45.54 -4.74 -35.87
C LEU A 129 45.59 -5.92 -36.86
N GLY A 130 44.75 -5.92 -37.88
CA GLY A 130 44.78 -6.91 -38.96
C GLY A 130 46.08 -6.87 -39.78
N ALA A 131 46.55 -5.68 -40.16
CA ALA A 131 47.82 -5.49 -40.88
C ALA A 131 49.03 -5.91 -40.04
N VAL A 132 49.06 -5.60 -38.74
CA VAL A 132 50.07 -6.08 -37.78
C VAL A 132 50.05 -7.61 -37.71
N GLY A 133 48.86 -8.23 -37.67
CA GLY A 133 48.71 -9.69 -37.69
C GLY A 133 49.30 -10.34 -38.95
N ARG A 134 49.07 -9.73 -40.13
CA ARG A 134 49.65 -10.19 -41.41
C ARG A 134 51.17 -10.05 -41.44
N LEU A 135 51.70 -8.91 -41.03
CA LEU A 135 53.15 -8.68 -40.90
C LEU A 135 53.81 -9.67 -39.95
N ALA A 136 53.21 -9.94 -38.79
CA ALA A 136 53.70 -10.95 -37.86
C ALA A 136 53.62 -12.38 -38.43
N GLY A 137 52.66 -12.64 -39.32
CA GLY A 137 52.57 -13.88 -40.11
C GLY A 137 53.75 -14.01 -41.08
N LEU A 138 54.01 -12.98 -41.88
CA LEU A 138 55.11 -12.94 -42.85
C LEU A 138 56.48 -13.04 -42.18
N CYS A 139 56.72 -12.29 -41.10
CA CYS A 139 57.97 -12.39 -40.34
C CYS A 139 58.23 -13.81 -39.81
N ARG A 140 57.17 -14.54 -39.41
CA ARG A 140 57.31 -15.94 -38.98
C ARG A 140 57.54 -16.89 -40.16
N ALA A 141 56.97 -16.62 -41.32
CA ALA A 141 57.19 -17.41 -42.52
C ALA A 141 58.62 -17.26 -43.06
N LEU A 142 59.13 -16.02 -43.11
CA LEU A 142 60.49 -15.70 -43.51
C LEU A 142 61.53 -16.40 -42.63
N ARG A 143 61.38 -16.32 -41.29
CA ARG A 143 62.27 -17.00 -40.34
C ARG A 143 62.29 -18.53 -40.51
N ARG A 144 61.17 -19.13 -40.92
CA ARG A 144 61.11 -20.58 -41.18
C ARG A 144 61.86 -20.95 -42.46
N ARG A 145 61.71 -20.16 -43.53
CA ARG A 145 62.40 -20.39 -44.80
C ARG A 145 63.90 -20.18 -44.71
N GLU A 146 64.32 -19.18 -43.93
CA GLU A 146 65.72 -18.94 -43.59
C GLU A 146 66.32 -20.16 -42.87
N ALA A 147 65.60 -20.76 -41.92
CA ALA A 147 66.02 -21.99 -41.25
C ALA A 147 66.04 -23.22 -42.18
N GLU A 148 65.23 -23.22 -43.25
CA GLU A 148 65.18 -24.27 -44.28
C GLU A 148 66.22 -24.06 -45.40
N GLY A 149 67.03 -23.00 -45.35
CA GLY A 149 68.08 -22.69 -46.35
C GLY A 149 67.54 -22.28 -47.72
N ARG A 150 66.29 -21.76 -47.79
CA ARG A 150 65.64 -21.34 -49.04
C ARG A 150 65.71 -19.82 -49.19
N GLU A 151 66.44 -19.35 -50.21
CA GLU A 151 66.59 -17.92 -50.52
C GLU A 151 65.57 -17.42 -51.56
N ASP A 152 64.92 -18.33 -52.29
CA ASP A 152 63.96 -17.99 -53.33
C ASP A 152 62.74 -17.21 -52.80
N GLY A 153 62.45 -16.06 -53.42
CA GLY A 153 61.28 -15.25 -53.09
C GLY A 153 61.45 -14.26 -51.94
N TRP A 154 62.65 -14.13 -51.37
CA TRP A 154 62.97 -13.13 -50.33
C TRP A 154 62.63 -11.70 -50.73
N GLU A 155 62.96 -11.32 -51.96
CA GLU A 155 62.67 -9.97 -52.48
C GLU A 155 61.17 -9.70 -52.57
N ARG A 156 60.38 -10.72 -52.96
CA ARG A 156 58.92 -10.64 -53.06
C ARG A 156 58.27 -10.49 -51.68
N GLU A 157 58.70 -11.29 -50.70
CA GLU A 157 58.17 -11.21 -49.33
C GLU A 157 58.62 -9.94 -48.61
N ARG A 158 59.82 -9.44 -48.91
CA ARG A 158 60.30 -8.13 -48.44
C ARG A 158 59.50 -6.98 -49.05
N ALA A 159 59.17 -7.05 -50.34
CA ALA A 159 58.30 -6.08 -51.00
C ALA A 159 56.87 -6.11 -50.42
N GLU A 160 56.32 -7.29 -50.14
CA GLU A 160 55.00 -7.46 -49.52
C GLU A 160 54.96 -6.95 -48.08
N ALA A 161 56.00 -7.23 -47.28
CA ALA A 161 56.16 -6.67 -45.94
C ALA A 161 56.31 -5.14 -45.98
N GLY A 162 57.03 -4.60 -46.97
CA GLY A 162 57.14 -3.16 -47.21
C GLY A 162 55.79 -2.51 -47.52
N ALA A 163 55.00 -3.12 -48.41
CA ALA A 163 53.66 -2.65 -48.76
C ALA A 163 52.70 -2.68 -47.56
N LEU A 164 52.75 -3.72 -46.73
CA LEU A 164 51.93 -3.82 -45.51
C LEU A 164 52.37 -2.83 -44.43
N LEU A 165 53.66 -2.50 -44.34
CA LEU A 165 54.16 -1.47 -43.44
C LEU A 165 53.68 -0.09 -43.87
N GLU A 166 53.68 0.21 -45.17
CA GLU A 166 53.12 1.46 -45.69
C GLU A 166 51.60 1.53 -45.49
N GLU A 167 50.86 0.44 -45.74
CA GLU A 167 49.43 0.36 -45.44
C GLU A 167 49.15 0.61 -43.94
N LEU A 168 49.98 0.03 -43.05
CA LEU A 168 49.86 0.22 -41.61
C LEU A 168 50.18 1.67 -41.20
N ARG A 169 51.22 2.26 -41.79
CA ARG A 169 51.61 3.66 -41.55
C ARG A 169 50.46 4.61 -41.92
N GLU A 170 49.87 4.43 -43.09
CA GLU A 170 48.73 5.25 -43.54
C GLU A 170 47.47 5.00 -42.70
N THR A 171 47.19 3.76 -42.32
CA THR A 171 46.02 3.41 -41.48
C THR A 171 46.14 3.99 -40.07
N VAL A 172 47.35 4.05 -39.50
CA VAL A 172 47.60 4.52 -38.13
C VAL A 172 47.86 6.04 -38.09
N ARG A 173 48.17 6.67 -39.22
CA ARG A 173 48.47 8.12 -39.31
C ARG A 173 47.39 9.00 -38.63
N PRO A 174 46.08 8.80 -38.85
CA PRO A 174 45.04 9.56 -38.14
C PRO A 174 44.98 9.22 -36.64
N LEU A 175 45.27 7.97 -36.25
CA LEU A 175 45.29 7.53 -34.85
C LEU A 175 46.50 8.05 -34.07
N ARG A 176 47.57 8.45 -34.76
CA ARG A 176 48.77 9.06 -34.16
C ARG A 176 48.62 10.55 -33.92
N ASP A 177 47.63 11.20 -34.53
CA ASP A 177 47.37 12.61 -34.28
C ASP A 177 46.82 12.82 -32.85
N PRO A 178 47.51 13.58 -31.99
CA PRO A 178 47.04 13.84 -30.62
C PRO A 178 45.73 14.63 -30.58
N GLY A 179 45.40 15.41 -31.63
CA GLY A 179 44.10 16.07 -31.75
C GLY A 179 42.95 15.06 -31.92
N TYR A 180 43.12 14.14 -32.85
CA TYR A 180 42.18 13.07 -33.16
C TYR A 180 41.89 12.15 -31.96
N LEU A 181 42.93 11.69 -31.26
CA LEU A 181 42.76 10.83 -30.07
C LEU A 181 42.05 11.56 -28.92
N ARG A 182 42.38 12.84 -28.69
CA ARG A 182 41.73 13.65 -27.65
C ARG A 182 40.22 13.82 -27.92
N GLU A 183 39.84 14.07 -29.17
CA GLU A 183 38.43 14.18 -29.55
C GLU A 183 37.69 12.83 -29.45
N LEU A 184 38.33 11.73 -29.84
CA LEU A 184 37.76 10.39 -29.63
C LEU A 184 37.58 10.06 -28.14
N GLY A 185 38.58 10.33 -27.30
CA GLY A 185 38.51 10.14 -25.86
C GLY A 185 37.40 10.98 -25.22
N ARG A 186 37.28 12.25 -25.62
CA ARG A 186 36.19 13.14 -25.19
C ARG A 186 34.82 12.60 -25.57
N LYS A 187 34.64 12.08 -26.79
CA LYS A 187 33.37 11.47 -27.24
C LYS A 187 33.06 10.17 -26.47
N ALA A 188 34.06 9.33 -26.22
CA ALA A 188 33.90 8.10 -25.43
C ALA A 188 33.51 8.39 -23.97
N GLU A 189 34.17 9.34 -23.33
CA GLU A 189 33.85 9.80 -21.97
C GLU A 189 32.46 10.41 -21.88
N LYS A 190 32.06 11.24 -22.85
CA LYS A 190 30.68 11.77 -22.94
C LYS A 190 29.66 10.64 -23.05
N ALA A 191 29.92 9.63 -23.89
CA ALA A 191 29.05 8.47 -24.03
C ALA A 191 28.96 7.64 -22.75
N ARG A 192 30.09 7.41 -22.06
CA ARG A 192 30.15 6.70 -20.77
C ARG A 192 29.32 7.42 -19.70
N LYS A 193 29.58 8.71 -19.50
CA LYS A 193 28.83 9.55 -18.54
C LYS A 193 27.34 9.60 -18.86
N ARG A 194 26.95 9.65 -20.14
CA ARG A 194 25.54 9.58 -20.55
C ARG A 194 24.91 8.25 -20.15
N ARG A 195 25.58 7.12 -20.40
CA ARG A 195 25.09 5.78 -20.02
C ARG A 195 24.94 5.66 -18.50
N GLU A 196 25.95 6.09 -17.74
CA GLU A 196 25.90 6.09 -16.26
C GLU A 196 24.73 6.92 -15.73
N ARG A 197 24.50 8.13 -16.26
CA ARG A 197 23.35 8.96 -15.89
C ARG A 197 22.01 8.29 -16.19
N LEU A 198 21.89 7.66 -17.36
CA LEU A 198 20.66 6.93 -17.74
C LEU A 198 20.43 5.73 -16.83
N GLN A 199 21.47 4.96 -16.52
CA GLN A 199 21.37 3.83 -15.60
C GLN A 199 21.00 4.27 -14.19
N ARG A 200 21.59 5.37 -13.71
CA ARG A 200 21.23 5.94 -12.41
C ARG A 200 19.77 6.39 -12.39
N ARG A 201 19.32 7.16 -13.38
CA ARG A 201 17.91 7.57 -13.51
C ARG A 201 16.95 6.38 -13.57
N LYS A 202 17.33 5.31 -14.26
CA LYS A 202 16.52 4.08 -14.32
C LYS A 202 16.43 3.39 -12.96
N ARG A 203 17.52 3.38 -12.18
CA ARG A 203 17.52 2.83 -10.81
C ARG A 203 16.71 3.70 -9.85
N GLU A 204 16.90 5.02 -9.92
CA GLU A 204 16.13 6.00 -9.13
C GLU A 204 14.62 5.88 -9.45
N ALA A 205 14.25 5.78 -10.73
CA ALA A 205 12.86 5.61 -11.14
C ALA A 205 12.25 4.29 -10.62
N ARG A 206 13.00 3.18 -10.70
CA ARG A 206 12.56 1.88 -10.14
C ARG A 206 12.40 1.94 -8.62
N ALA A 207 13.36 2.54 -7.92
CA ALA A 207 13.27 2.70 -6.47
C ALA A 207 12.07 3.58 -6.08
N ALA A 208 11.79 4.65 -6.85
CA ALA A 208 10.61 5.49 -6.63
C ALA A 208 9.30 4.72 -6.89
N GLU A 209 9.24 3.92 -7.95
CA GLU A 209 8.09 3.05 -8.25
C GLU A 209 7.87 1.99 -7.16
N GLU A 210 8.93 1.35 -6.69
CA GLU A 210 8.90 0.39 -5.58
C GLU A 210 8.43 1.06 -4.27
N GLU A 211 8.91 2.28 -3.98
CA GLU A 211 8.48 3.03 -2.80
C GLU A 211 7.02 3.46 -2.91
N GLU A 212 6.56 3.93 -4.07
CA GLU A 212 5.16 4.25 -4.31
C GLU A 212 4.26 3.02 -4.19
N ALA A 213 4.69 1.88 -4.73
CA ALA A 213 4.00 0.60 -4.59
C ALA A 213 3.96 0.14 -3.13
N ALA A 214 5.04 0.31 -2.36
CA ALA A 214 5.06 0.01 -0.93
C ALA A 214 4.07 0.89 -0.17
N ARG A 215 4.06 2.20 -0.42
CA ARG A 215 3.09 3.13 0.20
C ARG A 215 1.65 2.84 -0.23
N ALA A 216 1.42 2.33 -1.44
CA ALA A 216 0.10 1.91 -1.89
C ALA A 216 -0.33 0.63 -1.17
N ALA A 217 0.55 -0.37 -1.07
CA ALA A 217 0.32 -1.60 -0.35
C ALA A 217 0.07 -1.37 1.15
N GLU A 218 0.75 -0.42 1.79
CA GLU A 218 0.48 -0.03 3.17
C GLU A 218 -0.93 0.55 3.35
N ARG A 219 -1.37 1.42 2.42
CA ARG A 219 -2.73 1.98 2.41
C ARG A 219 -3.78 0.90 2.19
N GLU A 220 -3.55 -0.02 1.26
CA GLU A 220 -4.43 -1.16 1.01
C GLU A 220 -4.51 -2.08 2.25
N ALA A 221 -3.37 -2.38 2.86
CA ALA A 221 -3.32 -3.19 4.08
C ALA A 221 -4.05 -2.51 5.25
N GLU A 222 -4.01 -1.18 5.36
CA GLU A 222 -4.79 -0.44 6.36
C GLU A 222 -6.30 -0.55 6.10
N ILE A 223 -6.72 -0.42 4.83
CA ILE A 223 -8.11 -0.60 4.42
C ILE A 223 -8.58 -2.02 4.76
N ASP A 224 -7.79 -3.04 4.46
CA ASP A 224 -8.17 -4.43 4.71
C ASP A 224 -8.20 -4.75 6.21
N ARG A 225 -7.28 -4.20 7.00
CA ARG A 225 -7.36 -4.29 8.48
C ARG A 225 -8.65 -3.64 8.99
N TRP A 226 -9.04 -2.50 8.44
CA TRP A 226 -10.28 -1.83 8.84
C TRP A 226 -11.52 -2.63 8.44
N ARG A 227 -11.55 -3.19 7.22
CA ARG A 227 -12.62 -4.09 6.75
C ARG A 227 -12.73 -5.32 7.64
N ALA A 228 -11.61 -5.97 7.96
CA ALA A 228 -11.57 -7.12 8.85
C ALA A 228 -12.13 -6.79 10.24
N LYS A 229 -11.73 -5.65 10.82
CA LYS A 229 -12.30 -5.16 12.08
C LYS A 229 -13.81 -4.96 11.98
N ARG A 230 -14.31 -4.36 10.90
CA ARG A 230 -15.74 -4.14 10.71
C ARG A 230 -16.54 -5.43 10.54
N ILE A 231 -15.99 -6.39 9.80
CA ILE A 231 -16.60 -7.72 9.67
C ILE A 231 -16.66 -8.40 11.04
N GLN A 232 -15.56 -8.40 11.80
CA GLN A 232 -15.53 -8.96 13.15
C GLN A 232 -16.56 -8.31 14.08
N GLU A 233 -16.66 -6.98 14.10
CA GLU A 233 -17.66 -6.28 14.92
C GLU A 233 -19.10 -6.66 14.55
N VAL A 234 -19.38 -6.87 13.26
CA VAL A 234 -20.71 -7.30 12.79
C VAL A 234 -20.98 -8.75 13.17
N GLU A 235 -19.99 -9.63 13.01
CA GLU A 235 -20.09 -11.04 13.40
C GLU A 235 -20.28 -11.19 14.91
N GLU A 236 -19.55 -10.43 15.73
CA GLU A 236 -19.71 -10.41 17.19
C GLU A 236 -21.12 -9.97 17.58
N LYS A 237 -21.63 -8.87 17.02
CA LYS A 237 -23.01 -8.43 17.23
C LYS A 237 -24.04 -9.46 16.77
N ASN A 238 -23.76 -10.20 15.70
CA ASN A 238 -24.66 -11.25 15.24
C ASN A 238 -24.66 -12.44 16.21
N ARG A 239 -23.48 -12.86 16.67
CA ARG A 239 -23.35 -13.92 17.71
C ARG A 239 -24.06 -13.52 19.00
N GLU A 240 -23.92 -12.28 19.46
CA GLU A 240 -24.64 -11.76 20.63
C GLU A 240 -26.17 -11.84 20.45
N ARG A 241 -26.67 -11.46 19.27
CA ARG A 241 -28.10 -11.55 18.95
C ARG A 241 -28.60 -12.99 18.91
N GLU A 242 -27.82 -13.90 18.32
CA GLU A 242 -28.14 -15.32 18.26
C GLU A 242 -28.18 -15.95 19.66
N LEU A 243 -27.22 -15.62 20.52
CA LEU A 243 -27.20 -16.07 21.92
C LEU A 243 -28.42 -15.55 22.69
N LYS A 244 -28.74 -14.26 22.52
CA LYS A 244 -29.94 -13.67 23.13
C LYS A 244 -31.21 -14.34 22.62
N ALA A 245 -31.33 -14.57 21.32
CA ALA A 245 -32.48 -15.24 20.74
C ALA A 245 -32.62 -16.68 21.23
N ALA A 246 -31.51 -17.41 21.40
CA ALA A 246 -31.51 -18.75 21.98
C ALA A 246 -31.98 -18.74 23.44
N ALA A 247 -31.50 -17.79 24.25
CA ALA A 247 -31.95 -17.59 25.62
C ALA A 247 -33.45 -17.25 25.71
N ASP A 248 -33.91 -16.32 24.89
CA ASP A 248 -35.32 -15.93 24.81
C ASP A 248 -36.20 -17.10 24.35
N SER A 249 -35.71 -17.96 23.45
CA SER A 249 -36.39 -19.18 23.03
C SER A 249 -36.64 -20.11 24.21
N VAL A 250 -35.60 -20.44 24.98
CA VAL A 250 -35.69 -21.32 26.15
C VAL A 250 -36.62 -20.71 27.21
N LEU A 251 -36.51 -19.41 27.51
CA LEU A 251 -37.44 -18.74 28.43
C LEU A 251 -38.88 -18.77 27.93
N SER A 252 -39.11 -18.59 26.63
CA SER A 252 -40.45 -18.66 26.05
C SER A 252 -41.07 -20.05 26.18
N GLU A 253 -40.26 -21.11 26.10
CA GLU A 253 -40.70 -22.49 26.32
C GLU A 253 -41.12 -22.72 27.78
N VAL A 254 -40.33 -22.25 28.75
CA VAL A 254 -40.70 -22.34 30.18
C VAL A 254 -42.00 -21.58 30.44
N ARG A 255 -42.16 -20.36 29.90
CA ARG A 255 -43.41 -19.58 30.02
C ARG A 255 -44.60 -20.27 29.38
N LYS A 256 -44.41 -20.98 28.25
CA LYS A 256 -45.46 -21.81 27.64
C LYS A 256 -45.86 -22.96 28.58
N LYS A 257 -44.90 -23.65 29.20
CA LYS A 257 -45.17 -24.72 30.18
C LYS A 257 -45.93 -24.21 31.42
N GLN A 258 -45.54 -23.03 31.93
CA GLN A 258 -46.26 -22.37 33.03
C GLN A 258 -47.70 -22.03 32.63
N ALA A 259 -47.90 -21.43 31.44
CA ALA A 259 -49.22 -21.09 30.93
C ALA A 259 -50.10 -22.33 30.72
N ASP A 260 -49.54 -23.43 30.24
CA ASP A 260 -50.25 -24.70 30.08
C ASP A 260 -50.65 -25.30 31.43
N THR A 261 -49.74 -25.30 32.41
CA THR A 261 -50.04 -25.72 33.80
C THR A 261 -51.18 -24.90 34.39
N LYS A 262 -51.18 -23.57 34.18
CA LYS A 262 -52.28 -22.69 34.60
C LYS A 262 -53.60 -23.06 33.93
N ARG A 263 -53.59 -23.32 32.61
CA ARG A 263 -54.78 -23.79 31.89
C ARG A 263 -55.32 -25.11 32.44
N MET A 264 -54.44 -26.04 32.81
CA MET A 264 -54.86 -27.31 33.43
C MET A 264 -55.52 -27.08 34.79
N VAL A 265 -55.00 -26.15 35.61
CA VAL A 265 -55.63 -25.75 36.88
C VAL A 265 -57.03 -25.17 36.64
N ASP A 266 -57.17 -24.30 35.63
CA ASP A 266 -58.46 -23.71 35.26
C ASP A 266 -59.47 -24.79 34.80
N ILE A 267 -59.02 -25.79 34.04
CA ILE A 267 -59.84 -26.93 33.61
C ILE A 267 -60.31 -27.76 34.81
N LEU A 268 -59.43 -28.07 35.77
CA LEU A 268 -59.84 -28.78 37.00
C LEU A 268 -60.92 -28.00 37.76
N GLY A 269 -60.75 -26.68 37.91
CA GLY A 269 -61.75 -25.83 38.53
C GLY A 269 -63.09 -25.82 37.78
N ALA A 270 -63.08 -25.91 36.45
CA ALA A 270 -64.29 -26.04 35.64
C ALA A 270 -64.96 -27.42 35.81
N LEU A 271 -64.18 -28.50 35.90
CA LEU A 271 -64.69 -29.85 36.11
C LEU A 271 -65.38 -30.01 37.47
N GLU A 272 -64.83 -29.41 38.52
CA GLU A 272 -65.48 -29.41 39.84
C GLU A 272 -66.81 -28.68 39.83
N LYS A 273 -66.87 -27.50 39.19
CA LYS A 273 -68.13 -26.75 39.03
C LYS A 273 -69.16 -27.59 38.28
N LEU A 274 -68.75 -28.22 37.18
CA LEU A 274 -69.61 -29.12 36.42
C LEU A 274 -70.11 -30.30 37.26
N ARG A 275 -69.24 -30.88 38.09
CA ARG A 275 -69.62 -31.96 39.01
C ARG A 275 -70.64 -31.47 40.04
N LYS A 276 -70.43 -30.33 40.69
CA LYS A 276 -71.38 -29.73 41.65
C LYS A 276 -72.75 -29.51 41.01
N LEU A 277 -72.80 -28.92 39.82
CA LEU A 277 -74.04 -28.72 39.08
C LEU A 277 -74.75 -30.04 38.74
N ARG A 278 -74.00 -31.09 38.38
CA ARG A 278 -74.56 -32.43 38.13
C ARG A 278 -75.11 -33.07 39.40
N LYS A 279 -74.43 -32.92 40.56
CA LYS A 279 -74.92 -33.39 41.85
C LYS A 279 -76.22 -32.68 42.25
N GLU A 280 -76.27 -31.36 42.13
CA GLU A 280 -77.47 -30.55 42.42
C GLU A 280 -78.64 -30.92 41.51
N ALA A 281 -78.39 -31.12 40.21
CA ALA A 281 -79.41 -31.54 39.25
C ALA A 281 -79.95 -32.95 39.53
N ALA A 282 -79.10 -33.87 39.98
CA ALA A 282 -79.50 -35.22 40.37
C ALA A 282 -80.31 -35.21 41.67
N ALA A 283 -79.89 -34.43 42.67
CA ALA A 283 -80.61 -34.23 43.92
C ALA A 283 -82.02 -33.66 43.70
N ARG A 284 -82.19 -32.71 42.76
CA ARG A 284 -83.52 -32.20 42.35
C ARG A 284 -84.43 -33.28 41.74
N LYS A 285 -83.86 -34.34 41.16
CA LYS A 285 -84.59 -35.49 40.62
C LYS A 285 -84.78 -36.62 41.65
N GLY A 286 -84.37 -36.41 42.90
CA GLY A 286 -84.44 -37.41 43.97
C GLY A 286 -83.41 -38.54 43.85
N VAL A 287 -82.41 -38.41 42.96
CA VAL A 287 -81.35 -39.40 42.75
C VAL A 287 -80.04 -38.86 43.29
N CYS A 288 -79.50 -39.47 44.34
CA CYS A 288 -78.20 -39.12 44.87
C CYS A 288 -77.12 -40.07 44.32
N PRO A 289 -76.07 -39.56 43.67
CA PRO A 289 -74.90 -40.36 43.32
C PRO A 289 -74.30 -41.03 44.57
N PRO A 290 -73.70 -42.24 44.44
CA PRO A 290 -73.06 -42.92 45.56
C PRO A 290 -71.94 -42.07 46.16
N PRO A 291 -71.86 -41.96 47.51
CA PRO A 291 -70.83 -41.14 48.17
C PRO A 291 -69.40 -41.59 47.83
N SER A 292 -69.18 -42.89 47.63
CA SER A 292 -67.88 -43.44 47.22
C SER A 292 -67.40 -42.91 45.86
N ALA A 293 -68.31 -42.65 44.93
CA ALA A 293 -67.96 -42.10 43.61
C ALA A 293 -67.52 -40.63 43.73
N ASP A 294 -68.07 -39.91 44.70
CA ASP A 294 -67.72 -38.52 44.99
C ASP A 294 -66.37 -38.41 45.68
N GLU A 295 -66.13 -39.22 46.70
CA GLU A 295 -64.82 -39.31 47.35
C GLU A 295 -63.72 -39.68 46.35
N ALA A 296 -63.97 -40.65 45.46
CA ALA A 296 -63.01 -41.04 44.42
C ALA A 296 -62.66 -39.87 43.47
N PHE A 297 -63.62 -39.01 43.15
CA PHE A 297 -63.38 -37.85 42.30
C PHE A 297 -62.64 -36.74 43.03
N GLU A 298 -63.05 -36.41 44.25
CA GLU A 298 -62.35 -35.40 45.05
C GLU A 298 -60.88 -35.83 45.27
N ASN A 299 -60.64 -37.10 45.61
CA ASN A 299 -59.29 -37.65 45.76
C ASN A 299 -58.46 -37.54 44.46
N GLN A 300 -59.05 -37.80 43.30
CA GLN A 300 -58.37 -37.66 42.00
C GLN A 300 -58.08 -36.19 41.66
N VAL A 301 -59.03 -35.28 41.90
CA VAL A 301 -58.83 -33.85 41.66
C VAL A 301 -57.80 -33.26 42.61
N GLU A 302 -57.81 -33.64 43.89
CA GLU A 302 -56.81 -33.26 44.87
C GLU A 302 -55.41 -33.77 44.50
N SER A 303 -55.30 -35.02 44.07
CA SER A 303 -54.03 -35.58 43.56
C SER A 303 -53.51 -34.79 42.36
N LEU A 304 -54.37 -34.49 41.37
CA LEU A 304 -53.99 -33.70 40.20
C LEU A 304 -53.62 -32.26 40.56
N ARG A 305 -54.31 -31.65 41.53
CA ARG A 305 -53.94 -30.32 42.06
C ARG A 305 -52.57 -30.32 42.70
N ALA A 306 -52.27 -31.31 43.54
CA ALA A 306 -50.95 -31.43 44.17
C ALA A 306 -49.86 -31.56 43.11
N LEU A 307 -50.09 -32.38 42.07
CA LEU A 307 -49.16 -32.52 40.94
C LEU A 307 -48.96 -31.20 40.17
N LEU A 308 -50.03 -30.47 39.87
CA LEU A 308 -49.95 -29.19 39.16
C LEU A 308 -49.28 -28.10 40.01
N LYS A 309 -49.51 -28.10 41.33
CA LYS A 309 -48.82 -27.21 42.26
C LYS A 309 -47.32 -27.45 42.24
N ASN A 310 -46.89 -28.72 42.35
CA ASN A 310 -45.47 -29.08 42.25
C ASN A 310 -44.87 -28.66 40.90
N ARG A 311 -45.58 -28.87 39.79
CA ARG A 311 -45.11 -28.43 38.45
C ARG A 311 -44.99 -26.90 38.34
N THR A 312 -45.90 -26.16 38.94
CA THR A 312 -45.87 -24.70 38.96
C THR A 312 -44.62 -24.21 39.70
N GLU A 313 -44.35 -24.75 40.89
CA GLU A 313 -43.16 -24.41 41.68
C GLU A 313 -41.86 -24.74 40.94
N LEU A 314 -41.81 -25.89 40.25
CA LEU A 314 -40.65 -26.31 39.44
C LEU A 314 -40.40 -25.35 38.28
N TYR A 315 -41.42 -25.01 37.48
CA TYR A 315 -41.24 -24.11 36.34
C TYR A 315 -40.97 -22.66 36.76
N GLU A 316 -41.48 -22.22 37.91
CA GLU A 316 -41.12 -20.93 38.50
C GLU A 316 -39.68 -20.91 38.99
N ALA A 317 -39.17 -22.01 39.57
CA ALA A 317 -37.78 -22.13 39.97
C ALA A 317 -36.85 -22.18 38.74
N GLU A 318 -37.23 -22.92 37.70
CA GLU A 318 -36.49 -23.01 36.44
C GLU A 318 -36.37 -21.63 35.77
N GLU A 319 -37.48 -20.88 35.65
CA GLU A 319 -37.43 -19.53 35.07
C GLU A 319 -36.58 -18.56 35.91
N ARG A 320 -36.67 -18.64 37.25
CA ARG A 320 -35.83 -17.84 38.15
C ARG A 320 -34.35 -18.17 37.99
N ALA A 321 -34.00 -19.44 37.90
CA ALA A 321 -32.62 -19.88 37.68
C ALA A 321 -32.08 -19.36 36.33
N LEU A 322 -32.86 -19.51 35.26
CA LEU A 322 -32.49 -19.01 33.93
C LEU A 322 -32.31 -17.48 33.90
N ARG A 323 -33.17 -16.72 34.59
CA ARG A 323 -33.00 -15.26 34.70
C ARG A 323 -31.72 -14.86 35.42
N VAL A 324 -31.41 -15.50 36.55
CA VAL A 324 -30.16 -15.22 37.29
C VAL A 324 -28.93 -15.57 36.45
N MET A 325 -28.95 -16.67 35.69
CA MET A 325 -27.85 -17.02 34.79
C MET A 325 -27.63 -15.96 33.70
N LEU A 326 -28.72 -15.45 33.09
CA LEU A 326 -28.65 -14.42 32.06
C LEU A 326 -28.19 -13.07 32.61
N GLU A 327 -28.62 -12.70 33.82
CA GLU A 327 -28.18 -11.49 34.51
C GLU A 327 -26.70 -11.58 34.91
N GLY A 328 -26.24 -12.74 35.39
CA GLY A 328 -24.84 -12.98 35.73
C GLY A 328 -23.89 -12.89 34.52
N GLU A 329 -24.31 -13.39 33.36
CA GLU A 329 -23.54 -13.27 32.12
C GLU A 329 -23.42 -11.81 31.64
N GLN A 330 -24.52 -11.04 31.72
CA GLN A 330 -24.52 -9.60 31.39
C GLN A 330 -23.68 -8.78 32.38
N GLU A 331 -23.66 -9.15 33.66
CA GLU A 331 -22.84 -8.47 34.67
C GLU A 331 -21.35 -8.76 34.49
N GLU A 332 -20.99 -10.00 34.14
CA GLU A 332 -19.62 -10.36 33.74
C GLU A 332 -19.17 -9.60 32.48
N GLU A 333 -20.06 -9.47 31.48
CA GLU A 333 -19.74 -8.74 30.25
C GLU A 333 -19.51 -7.24 30.53
N ARG A 334 -20.37 -6.61 31.34
CA ARG A 334 -20.19 -5.22 31.81
C ARG A 334 -18.87 -5.05 32.57
N LYS A 335 -18.51 -6.01 33.43
CA LYS A 335 -17.24 -5.97 34.18
C LYS A 335 -16.03 -6.07 33.24
N ARG A 336 -16.07 -6.96 32.25
CA ARG A 336 -15.03 -7.11 31.21
C ARG A 336 -14.90 -5.86 30.34
N GLU A 337 -16.00 -5.20 30.01
CA GLU A 337 -15.96 -3.91 29.29
C GLU A 337 -15.32 -2.79 30.13
N MET A 338 -15.68 -2.69 31.41
CA MET A 338 -15.08 -1.72 32.32
C MET A 338 -13.59 -1.98 32.51
N GLU A 339 -13.16 -3.23 32.61
CA GLU A 339 -11.74 -3.61 32.68
C GLU A 339 -11.00 -3.27 31.38
N LYS A 340 -11.61 -3.52 30.20
CA LYS A 340 -11.07 -3.09 28.90
C LYS A 340 -10.94 -1.57 28.82
N LYS A 341 -11.92 -0.80 29.31
CA LYS A 341 -11.86 0.67 29.38
C LYS A 341 -10.73 1.14 30.29
N GLN A 342 -10.63 0.58 31.49
CA GLN A 342 -9.55 0.90 32.43
C GLN A 342 -8.17 0.54 31.85
N LYS A 343 -8.04 -0.58 31.14
CA LYS A 343 -6.79 -0.97 30.47
C LYS A 343 -6.42 0.04 29.37
N LYS A 344 -7.39 0.47 28.56
CA LYS A 344 -7.19 1.51 27.55
C LYS A 344 -6.81 2.85 28.17
N GLU A 345 -7.42 3.24 29.29
CA GLU A 345 -7.07 4.46 30.01
C GLU A 345 -5.67 4.39 30.61
N ARG A 346 -5.29 3.26 31.23
CA ARG A 346 -3.93 3.03 31.71
C ARG A 346 -2.91 3.08 30.58
N GLU A 347 -3.21 2.50 29.43
CA GLU A 347 -2.35 2.55 28.25
C GLU A 347 -2.20 3.97 27.70
N LYS A 348 -3.29 4.76 27.64
CA LYS A 348 -3.25 6.18 27.28
C LYS A 348 -2.40 6.99 28.25
N LEU A 349 -2.55 6.78 29.55
CA LEU A 349 -1.72 7.44 30.57
C LEU A 349 -0.24 7.07 30.41
N LEU A 350 0.07 5.81 30.11
CA LEU A 350 1.43 5.37 29.83
C LEU A 350 1.97 5.99 28.54
N GLN A 351 1.16 6.15 27.50
CA GLN A 351 1.54 6.83 26.27
C GLN A 351 1.80 8.32 26.52
N GLN A 352 0.90 9.01 27.24
CA GLN A 352 1.10 10.40 27.64
C GLN A 352 2.36 10.57 28.48
N LYS A 353 2.61 9.66 29.42
CA LYS A 353 3.86 9.66 30.20
C LYS A 353 5.07 9.52 29.29
N ARG A 354 5.06 8.56 28.34
CA ARG A 354 6.16 8.39 27.37
C ARG A 354 6.35 9.62 26.48
N GLU A 355 5.26 10.27 26.06
CA GLU A 355 5.32 11.52 25.28
C GLU A 355 5.91 12.66 26.09
N ILE A 356 5.51 12.81 27.36
CA ILE A 356 6.06 13.80 28.28
C ILE A 356 7.54 13.51 28.54
N ASP A 357 7.89 12.26 28.85
CA ASP A 357 9.28 11.84 29.07
C ASP A 357 10.14 12.09 27.82
N SER A 358 9.61 11.82 26.62
CA SER A 358 10.30 12.13 25.36
C SER A 358 10.48 13.64 25.13
N LYS A 359 9.49 14.47 25.49
CA LYS A 359 9.59 15.93 25.40
C LYS A 359 10.56 16.53 26.42
N LEU A 360 10.65 15.95 27.62
CA LEU A 360 11.49 16.44 28.72
C LEU A 360 12.94 15.95 28.62
N PHE A 361 13.14 14.69 28.26
CA PHE A 361 14.45 14.03 28.30
C PHE A 361 15.00 13.65 26.92
N GLY A 362 14.24 13.90 25.85
CA GLY A 362 14.57 13.47 24.50
C GLY A 362 14.22 12.01 24.25
N ASP A 363 14.30 11.60 22.98
CA ASP A 363 14.03 10.23 22.56
C ASP A 363 15.18 9.31 23.01
N PRO A 364 14.95 8.29 23.87
CA PRO A 364 16.03 7.43 24.37
C PRO A 364 16.70 6.60 23.27
N GLY A 365 16.11 6.52 22.07
CA GLY A 365 16.70 5.88 20.88
C GLY A 365 17.62 6.80 20.06
N LYS A 366 17.65 8.10 20.35
CA LYS A 366 18.54 9.07 19.71
C LYS A 366 19.53 9.55 20.75
N SER A 367 20.53 8.71 21.02
CA SER A 367 21.70 9.10 21.80
C SER A 367 22.26 10.41 21.21
N HIS A 368 22.07 11.50 21.94
CA HIS A 368 22.68 12.78 21.62
C HIS A 368 24.19 12.57 21.71
N VAL A 369 24.86 12.47 20.56
CA VAL A 369 26.33 12.45 20.52
C VAL A 369 26.76 13.82 21.06
N PRO A 370 27.45 13.90 22.21
CA PRO A 370 27.75 15.18 22.80
C PRO A 370 28.69 15.95 21.87
N TYR A 371 28.28 17.18 21.54
CA TYR A 371 29.12 18.20 20.90
C TYR A 371 30.23 18.62 21.87
N PHE A 372 31.20 17.74 22.10
CA PHE A 372 32.48 18.10 22.73
C PHE A 372 33.57 17.17 22.22
N THR A 373 34.00 17.37 20.98
CA THR A 373 35.30 16.92 20.47
C THR A 373 35.68 17.75 19.23
N VAL A 374 35.95 19.04 19.46
CA VAL A 374 36.68 19.87 18.50
C VAL A 374 37.86 20.51 19.24
N PHE A 375 38.93 19.73 19.41
CA PHE A 375 40.34 20.06 19.70
C PHE A 375 40.92 18.76 20.28
N THR A 376 41.65 17.92 19.56
CA THR A 376 43.03 18.16 19.13
C THR A 376 43.38 17.19 17.98
N ALA A 377 43.52 17.70 16.76
CA ALA A 377 44.17 16.98 15.67
C ALA A 377 45.51 17.66 15.38
N SER A 378 46.51 17.37 16.21
CA SER A 378 47.92 17.67 15.95
C SER A 378 48.79 16.67 16.69
N ASN A 379 48.84 15.44 16.16
CA ASN A 379 50.00 14.53 16.12
C ASN A 379 49.55 13.06 16.00
N SER A 380 49.36 12.58 14.78
CA SER A 380 49.47 11.14 14.49
C SER A 380 50.05 10.92 13.08
N LYS A 381 51.24 11.49 12.84
CA LYS A 381 52.16 11.07 11.78
C LYS A 381 53.39 10.38 12.35
N VAL A 382 53.22 9.52 13.35
CA VAL A 382 54.18 8.46 13.70
C VAL A 382 53.31 7.31 14.23
N LEU A 383 53.66 6.05 13.92
CA LEU A 383 52.95 4.81 14.27
C LEU A 383 51.96 4.25 13.23
N GLY A 384 52.33 4.33 11.94
CA GLY A 384 51.71 3.56 10.85
C GLY A 384 52.70 2.68 10.08
N LEU A 385 53.86 2.36 10.65
CA LEU A 385 54.95 1.63 10.00
C LEU A 385 55.58 0.65 11.00
N LYS A 386 54.80 -0.34 11.47
CA LYS A 386 55.33 -1.44 12.28
C LYS A 386 54.46 -2.70 12.30
N TYR A 387 53.78 -3.05 11.20
CA TYR A 387 53.21 -4.40 11.04
C TYR A 387 53.24 -4.83 9.57
N ARG A 388 54.44 -5.05 9.05
CA ARG A 388 54.67 -5.87 7.84
C ARG A 388 56.12 -6.35 7.83
N LEU A 389 56.44 -7.31 8.69
CA LEU A 389 57.58 -8.22 8.50
C LEU A 389 57.47 -9.38 9.51
N LYS A 390 56.69 -10.40 9.17
CA LYS A 390 56.78 -11.76 9.71
C LYS A 390 55.87 -12.69 8.91
N ARG A 391 56.30 -12.96 7.68
CA ARG A 391 56.01 -14.19 6.94
C ARG A 391 57.13 -14.33 5.91
N ASP A 392 57.68 -15.53 5.84
CA ASP A 392 58.82 -15.98 5.02
C ASP A 392 60.20 -15.84 5.68
N ARG A 393 60.43 -16.69 6.69
CA ARG A 393 61.51 -17.69 6.68
C ARG A 393 61.24 -18.78 7.71
#